data_AF-A0A009HHG0-F1
#
_entry.id   AF-A0A009HHG0-F1
#
_cell.length_a   1.000
_cell.length_b   1.000
_cell.length_c   1.000
_cell.angle_alpha   90.00
_cell.angle_beta   90.00
_cell.angle_gamma   90.00
#
_symmetry.space_group_name_H-M   'P 1'
#
loop_
_entity.id
_entity.type
_entity.pdbx_description
1 polymer ?
#
loop_
_entity_poly.entity_id
_entity_poly.type
_entity_poly.pdbx_seq_one_letter_code
_entity_poly.pdbx_strand_id
1 'polypeptide(L)'
;MKIPSYQSNGVFASARLRGPLQLKQECLYIDDILIIFPEGYAEWDAKNQTLTYKDKKIALGEELDLAGGFGRFERDSQRIKNLSPLCDHTTIWIAG
;
A
#
# COMPACT_ATOMS: atom_id res chain seq x y z
N MET A 1 -12.85 4.91 20.95
CA MET A 1 -12.03 4.13 19.99
C MET A 1 -10.68 4.82 19.84
N LYS A 2 -9.56 4.11 20.07
CA LYS A 2 -8.20 4.65 19.86
C LYS A 2 -7.81 4.37 18.40
N ILE A 3 -7.59 5.44 17.63
CA ILE A 3 -6.98 5.37 16.29
C ILE A 3 -5.50 5.00 16.51
N PRO A 4 -4.93 4.02 15.79
CA PRO A 4 -3.50 3.71 15.93
C PRO A 4 -2.67 4.93 15.57
N SER A 5 -1.81 5.35 16.51
CA SER A 5 -0.92 6.49 16.33
C SER A 5 0.33 6.05 15.58
N TYR A 6 0.45 6.47 14.33
CA TYR A 6 1.65 6.32 13.54
C TYR A 6 2.76 7.24 14.08
N GLN A 7 3.92 6.69 14.44
CA GLN A 7 5.12 7.50 14.67
C GLN A 7 5.86 7.68 13.35
N SER A 8 5.53 8.76 12.65
CA SER A 8 6.39 9.31 11.61
C SER A 8 7.68 9.82 12.27
N ASN A 9 8.83 9.45 11.74
CA ASN A 9 10.15 9.99 12.10
C ASN A 9 10.37 11.43 11.58
N GLY A 10 9.33 12.11 11.09
CA GLY A 10 9.36 13.53 10.73
C GLY A 10 10.11 13.87 9.45
N VAL A 11 10.68 12.87 8.76
CA VAL A 11 11.35 13.05 7.47
C VAL A 11 10.34 12.80 6.35
N PHE A 12 9.62 13.85 5.98
CA PHE A 12 8.75 13.89 4.80
C PHE A 12 9.55 14.30 3.56
N ALA A 13 10.63 13.59 3.25
CA ALA A 13 11.05 13.53 1.85
C ALA A 13 9.96 12.67 1.19
N SER A 14 9.21 13.21 0.24
CA SER A 14 8.27 12.45 -0.59
C SER A 14 9.05 11.45 -1.42
N ALA A 15 9.46 10.37 -0.76
CA ALA A 15 10.13 9.26 -1.39
C ALA A 15 9.13 8.65 -2.38
N ARG A 16 9.65 8.12 -3.48
CA ARG A 16 8.85 7.48 -4.51
C ARG A 16 9.15 6.00 -4.55
N LEU A 17 8.09 5.19 -4.50
CA LEU A 17 8.15 3.78 -4.80
C LEU A 17 7.65 3.61 -6.23
N ARG A 18 8.51 3.09 -7.11
CA ARG A 18 8.20 2.94 -8.53
C ARG A 18 8.55 1.55 -9.00
N GLY A 19 7.63 0.91 -9.71
CA GLY A 19 7.86 -0.40 -10.31
C GLY A 19 6.56 -1.05 -10.78
N PRO A 20 6.63 -2.27 -11.30
CA PRO A 20 5.45 -2.98 -11.81
C PRO A 20 4.52 -3.36 -10.66
N LEU A 21 3.22 -3.09 -10.81
CA LEU A 21 2.20 -3.50 -9.86
C LEU A 21 2.08 -5.03 -9.83
N GLN A 22 2.22 -5.62 -8.67
CA GLN A 22 2.14 -7.07 -8.47
C GLN A 22 1.01 -7.42 -7.50
N LEU A 23 0.37 -8.57 -7.72
CA LEU A 23 -0.61 -9.14 -6.81
C LEU A 23 -0.07 -10.46 -6.24
N LYS A 24 0.05 -10.55 -4.92
CA LYS A 24 0.44 -11.77 -4.21
C LYS A 24 -0.50 -11.96 -3.02
N GLN A 25 -1.14 -13.12 -2.91
CA GLN A 25 -2.05 -13.45 -1.80
C GLN A 25 -3.11 -12.36 -1.54
N GLU A 26 -3.68 -11.80 -2.61
CA GLU A 26 -4.69 -10.72 -2.57
C GLU A 26 -4.16 -9.35 -2.10
N CYS A 27 -2.84 -9.16 -2.02
CA CYS A 27 -2.22 -7.90 -1.61
C CYS A 27 -1.38 -7.32 -2.75
N LEU A 28 -1.29 -5.99 -2.79
CA LEU A 28 -0.63 -5.24 -3.85
C LEU A 28 0.80 -4.88 -3.47
N TYR A 29 1.75 -5.14 -4.36
CA TYR A 29 3.18 -4.97 -4.14
C TYR A 29 3.85 -4.22 -5.29
N ILE A 30 4.99 -3.61 -4.99
CA ILE A 30 6.04 -3.26 -5.94
C ILE A 30 7.35 -3.83 -5.38
N ASP A 31 8.07 -4.65 -6.15
CA ASP A 31 9.38 -5.21 -5.76
C ASP A 31 9.41 -5.76 -4.32
N ASP A 32 8.42 -6.61 -3.99
CA ASP A 32 8.23 -7.23 -2.67
C ASP A 32 7.89 -6.26 -1.51
N ILE A 33 7.69 -4.97 -1.80
CA ILE A 33 7.21 -3.98 -0.84
C ILE A 33 5.68 -3.94 -0.88
N LEU A 34 5.05 -4.27 0.24
CA LEU A 34 3.60 -4.21 0.38
C LEU A 34 3.12 -2.76 0.35
N ILE A 35 2.20 -2.45 -0.55
CA ILE A 35 1.63 -1.11 -0.67
C ILE A 35 0.36 -0.99 0.19
N ILE A 36 0.33 0.05 1.03
CA ILE A 36 -0.82 0.43 1.84
C ILE A 36 -1.39 1.73 1.28
N PHE A 37 -2.66 1.68 0.88
CA PHE A 37 -3.42 2.87 0.50
C PHE A 37 -4.27 3.34 1.69
N PRO A 38 -4.25 4.64 2.04
CA PRO A 38 -5.20 5.20 2.99
C PRO A 38 -6.65 4.99 2.51
N GLU A 39 -7.59 4.96 3.46
CA GLU A 39 -9.01 4.78 3.14
C GLU A 39 -9.49 5.88 2.17
N GLY A 40 -10.14 5.46 1.07
CA GLY A 40 -10.65 6.36 0.04
C GLY A 40 -9.62 6.86 -0.99
N TYR A 41 -8.34 6.48 -0.88
CA TYR A 41 -7.31 6.91 -1.85
C TYR A 41 -7.21 5.99 -3.06
N ALA A 42 -7.59 4.73 -2.90
CA ALA A 42 -7.52 3.73 -3.95
C ALA A 42 -8.68 2.72 -3.86
N GLU A 43 -9.00 2.11 -4.99
CA GLU A 43 -9.98 1.04 -5.11
C GLU A 43 -9.38 -0.12 -5.92
N TRP A 44 -9.52 -1.34 -5.43
CA TRP A 44 -9.07 -2.55 -6.13
C TRP A 44 -10.26 -3.28 -6.75
N ASP A 45 -10.25 -3.42 -8.07
CA ASP A 45 -11.20 -4.24 -8.81
C ASP A 45 -10.61 -5.64 -9.04
N ALA A 46 -10.98 -6.59 -8.18
CA ALA A 46 -10.49 -7.97 -8.26
C ALA A 46 -10.95 -8.70 -9.53
N LYS A 47 -12.10 -8.32 -10.12
CA LYS A 47 -12.64 -8.96 -11.33
C LYS A 47 -11.84 -8.57 -12.56
N ASN A 48 -11.47 -7.30 -12.66
CA ASN A 48 -10.70 -6.76 -13.78
C ASN A 48 -9.19 -6.66 -13.48
N GLN A 49 -8.75 -7.11 -12.30
CA GLN A 49 -7.36 -7.03 -11.82
C GLN A 49 -6.75 -5.65 -12.01
N THR A 50 -7.51 -4.62 -11.66
CA THR A 50 -7.17 -3.22 -11.90
C THR A 50 -7.22 -2.42 -10.60
N LEU A 51 -6.16 -1.68 -10.32
CA LEU A 51 -6.11 -0.69 -9.27
C LEU A 51 -6.58 0.65 -9.82
N THR A 52 -7.54 1.29 -9.15
CA THR A 52 -7.86 2.70 -9.37
C THR A 52 -7.19 3.54 -8.29
N TYR A 53 -6.30 4.45 -8.66
CA TYR A 53 -5.60 5.35 -7.75
C TYR A 53 -5.46 6.74 -8.38
N LYS A 54 -5.90 7.80 -7.68
CA LYS A 54 -5.90 9.19 -8.20
C LYS A 54 -6.51 9.29 -9.61
N ASP A 55 -7.71 8.70 -9.78
CA ASP A 55 -8.48 8.63 -11.04
C ASP A 55 -7.80 7.89 -12.22
N LYS A 56 -6.66 7.24 -11.97
CA LYS A 56 -5.98 6.39 -12.96
C LYS A 56 -6.27 4.94 -12.68
N LYS A 57 -6.48 4.17 -13.76
CA LYS A 57 -6.57 2.71 -13.73
C LYS A 57 -5.20 2.14 -14.09
N ILE A 58 -4.70 1.23 -13.26
CA ILE A 58 -3.41 0.58 -13.38
C ILE A 58 -3.64 -0.93 -13.30
N ALA A 59 -3.24 -1.66 -14.35
CA ALA A 59 -3.30 -3.10 -14.39
C ALA A 59 -2.06 -3.74 -13.73
N LEU A 60 -2.15 -5.04 -13.46
CA LEU A 60 -0.98 -5.81 -13.02
C LEU A 60 0.13 -5.78 -14.08
N GLY A 61 1.38 -5.66 -13.63
CA GLY A 61 2.57 -5.54 -14.48
C GLY A 61 2.81 -4.13 -15.02
N GLU A 62 1.81 -3.24 -14.97
CA GLU A 62 2.01 -1.84 -15.34
C GLU A 62 2.80 -1.09 -14.27
N GLU A 63 3.55 -0.09 -14.72
CA GLU A 63 4.39 0.71 -13.85
C GLU A 63 3.54 1.68 -13.02
N LEU A 64 3.69 1.60 -11.71
CA LEU A 64 3.04 2.45 -10.73
C LEU A 64 4.11 3.29 -10.02
N ASP A 65 3.87 4.60 -9.90
CA ASP A 65 4.72 5.54 -9.16
C ASP A 65 3.92 6.12 -7.99
N LEU A 66 4.34 5.81 -6.77
CA LEU A 66 3.68 6.20 -5.53
C LEU A 66 4.59 7.11 -4.73
N ALA A 67 4.14 8.34 -4.49
CA ALA A 67 4.67 9.13 -3.39
C ALA A 67 4.23 8.52 -2.06
N GLY A 68 5.08 8.61 -1.04
CA GLY A 68 4.80 8.04 0.26
C GLY A 68 6.05 7.87 1.11
N GLY A 69 5.99 6.90 2.01
CA GLY A 69 7.13 6.54 2.84
C GLY A 69 7.03 5.13 3.43
N PHE A 70 8.16 4.63 3.88
CA PHE A 70 8.23 3.35 4.59
C PHE A 70 7.57 3.46 5.96
N GLY A 71 6.76 2.47 6.29
CA GLY A 71 6.21 2.27 7.63
C GLY A 71 6.80 1.03 8.31
N ARG A 72 6.53 0.88 9.60
CA ARG A 72 6.70 -0.40 10.30
C ARG A 72 5.36 -0.88 10.82
N PHE A 73 5.11 -2.18 10.71
CA PHE A 73 3.95 -2.83 11.30
C PHE A 73 4.30 -3.22 12.75
N GLU A 74 3.60 -2.69 13.74
CA GLU A 74 3.62 -3.28 15.08
C GLU A 74 2.54 -4.37 15.13
N ARG A 75 2.90 -5.60 15.51
CA ARG A 75 2.05 -6.81 15.43
C ARG A 75 0.61 -6.64 15.97
N ASP A 76 0.38 -5.71 16.89
CA ASP A 76 -0.90 -5.48 17.57
C ASP A 76 -1.66 -4.22 17.13
N SER A 77 -1.15 -3.44 16.17
CA SER A 77 -1.93 -2.31 15.64
C SER A 77 -3.03 -2.84 14.72
N GLN A 78 -4.24 -2.96 15.28
CA GLN A 78 -5.52 -3.26 14.63
C GLN A 78 -5.43 -3.16 13.10
N ARG A 79 -5.42 -4.33 12.47
CA ARG A 79 -5.25 -4.56 11.03
C ARG A 79 -5.88 -3.42 10.24
N ILE A 80 -5.02 -2.66 9.55
CA ILE A 80 -5.46 -1.64 8.60
C ILE A 80 -6.55 -2.28 7.74
N LYS A 81 -7.74 -1.68 7.73
CA LYS A 81 -8.84 -2.17 6.88
C LYS A 81 -8.29 -2.32 5.47
N ASN A 82 -8.49 -3.50 4.87
CA ASN A 82 -8.06 -3.89 3.51
C ASN A 82 -6.72 -4.65 3.39
N LEU A 83 -6.02 -4.95 4.48
CA LEU A 83 -4.93 -5.94 4.44
C LEU A 83 -5.45 -7.33 4.76
N SER A 84 -5.43 -8.21 3.76
CA SER A 84 -5.66 -9.64 3.96
C SER A 84 -4.72 -10.16 5.06
N PRO A 85 -5.17 -11.06 5.95
CA PRO A 85 -4.29 -11.68 6.95
C PRO A 85 -3.16 -12.51 6.31
N LEU A 86 -3.22 -12.73 4.99
CA LEU A 86 -2.24 -13.47 4.22
C LEU A 86 -1.12 -12.59 3.63
N CYS A 87 -1.19 -11.27 3.73
CA CYS A 87 -0.12 -10.42 3.20
C CYS A 87 1.21 -10.66 3.94
N ASP A 88 2.26 -11.05 3.21
CA ASP A 88 3.62 -10.97 3.70
C ASP A 88 4.05 -9.50 3.76
N HIS A 89 4.53 -9.04 4.91
CA HIS A 89 4.68 -7.62 5.20
C HIS A 89 6.01 -7.26 5.87
N THR A 90 7.10 -7.89 5.43
CA THR A 90 8.46 -7.56 5.90
C THR A 90 8.80 -6.08 5.70
N THR A 91 8.30 -5.46 4.63
CA THR A 91 8.44 -4.02 4.36
C THR A 91 7.13 -3.47 3.80
N ILE A 92 6.70 -2.33 4.32
CA ILE A 92 5.46 -1.66 3.89
C ILE A 92 5.75 -0.26 3.37
N TRP A 93 4.96 0.15 2.38
CA TRP A 93 4.95 1.50 1.84
C TRP A 93 3.56 2.12 2.01
N ILE A 94 3.49 3.26 2.67
CA ILE A 94 2.22 3.99 2.84
C ILE A 94 2.14 5.05 1.74
N ALA A 95 1.18 4.89 0.83
CA ALA A 95 0.96 5.83 -0.26
C ALA A 95 0.37 7.16 0.24
N GLY A 96 0.88 8.29 -0.25
CA GLY A 96 0.46 9.66 0.08
C GLY A 96 0.69 10.62 -1.09
#